data_AF-A0ABD0N628-F1
#
_entry.id   AF-A0ABD0N628-F1
#
_cell.length_a   1.000
_cell.length_b   1.000
_cell.length_c   1.000
_cell.angle_alpha   90.00
_cell.angle_beta   90.00
_cell.angle_gamma   90.00
#
_symmetry.space_group_name_H-M   'P 1'
#
loop_
_entity.id
_entity.type
_entity.pdbx_description
1 polymer ?
#
loop_
_entity_poly.entity_id
_entity_poly.type
_entity_poly.pdbx_seq_one_letter_code
_entity_poly.pdbx_strand_id
1 'polypeptide(L)' 'EWFFLLSHEVLNPMYCLFEYAGKDNYCLQINPASYINPDHLKYFRFIGRFIAM' A
#
# COMPACT_ATOMS: atom_id res chain seq x y z
N GLU A 1 4.41 -17.61 -6.80
CA GLU A 1 3.70 -16.58 -7.62
C GLU A 1 2.74 -15.71 -6.81
N TRP A 2 1.97 -16.27 -5.87
CA TRP A 2 0.98 -15.50 -5.09
C TRP A 2 1.53 -14.27 -4.34
N PHE A 3 2.65 -14.40 -3.62
CA PHE A 3 3.29 -13.28 -2.91
C PHE A 3 3.70 -12.12 -3.84
N PHE A 4 4.18 -12.45 -5.04
CA PHE A 4 4.62 -11.46 -6.04
C PHE A 4 3.43 -10.72 -6.66
N LEU A 5 2.33 -11.42 -6.95
CA LEU A 5 1.11 -10.79 -7.44
C LEU A 5 0.50 -9.89 -6.37
N LEU A 6 0.42 -10.37 -5.13
CA LEU A 6 -0.13 -9.60 -4.02
C LEU A 6 0.71 -8.35 -3.72
N SER A 7 2.06 -8.44 -3.82
CA SER A 7 2.94 -7.28 -3.61
C SER A 7 2.72 -6.15 -4.63
N HIS A 8 2.25 -6.47 -5.83
CA HIS A 8 1.89 -5.45 -6.83
C HIS A 8 0.49 -4.88 -6.55
N GLU A 9 -0.46 -5.72 -6.15
CA GLU A 9 -1.83 -5.29 -5.83
C GLU A 9 -1.90 -4.35 -4.63
N VAL A 10 -1.06 -4.53 -3.60
CA VAL A 10 -1.03 -3.58 -2.46
C VAL A 10 -0.53 -2.18 -2.83
N LEU A 11 0.16 -2.04 -3.97
CA LEU A 11 0.62 -0.75 -4.50
C LEU A 11 -0.38 -0.11 -5.46
N ASN A 12 -1.53 -0.75 -5.70
CA ASN A 12 -2.52 -0.24 -6.62
C ASN A 12 -3.08 1.11 -6.12
N PRO A 13 -2.98 2.18 -6.93
CA PRO A 13 -3.40 3.52 -6.54
C PRO A 13 -4.91 3.62 -6.26
N MET A 14 -5.72 2.67 -6.77
CA MET A 14 -7.16 2.61 -6.49
C MET A 14 -7.48 2.43 -5.00
N TYR A 15 -6.59 1.81 -4.22
CA TYR A 15 -6.79 1.65 -2.78
C TYR A 15 -6.39 2.89 -1.97
N CYS A 16 -5.70 3.86 -2.60
CA CYS A 16 -5.18 5.09 -1.98
C CYS A 16 -4.31 4.88 -0.73
N LEU A 17 -3.61 3.74 -0.63
CA LEU A 17 -2.84 3.37 0.57
C LEU A 17 -1.44 3.97 0.58
N PHE A 18 -0.77 3.96 -0.56
CA PHE A 18 0.61 4.42 -0.71
C PHE A 18 0.74 5.45 -1.83
N GLU A 19 1.77 6.26 -1.75
CA GLU A 19 2.20 7.18 -2.80
C GLU A 19 3.71 7.11 -2.97
N TYR A 20 4.22 7.60 -4.11
CA TYR A 20 5.66 7.74 -4.32
C TYR A 20 6.13 9.06 -3.72
N ALA A 21 7.14 8.98 -2.85
CA ALA A 21 7.81 10.13 -2.26
C ALA A 21 8.73 10.76 -3.31
N GLY A 22 8.17 11.67 -4.12
CA GLY A 22 8.89 12.44 -5.12
C GLY A 22 8.68 11.97 -6.56
N LYS A 23 9.51 12.50 -7.46
CA LYS A 23 9.40 12.29 -8.92
C LYS A 23 9.94 10.93 -9.38
N ASP A 24 10.70 10.27 -8.52
CA ASP A 24 11.33 8.98 -8.77
C ASP A 24 10.61 7.88 -7.97
N ASN A 25 10.30 6.76 -8.62
CA ASN A 25 9.60 5.60 -8.04
C ASN A 25 10.42 4.85 -6.96
N TYR A 26 11.44 5.49 -6.39
CA TYR A 26 12.42 4.87 -5.50
C TYR A 26 11.96 4.79 -4.04
N CYS A 27 11.11 5.71 -3.60
CA CYS A 27 10.65 5.76 -2.22
C CYS A 27 9.12 5.64 -2.17
N LEU A 28 8.63 4.52 -1.67
CA LEU A 28 7.21 4.34 -1.39
C LEU A 28 6.91 4.85 0.03
N GLN A 29 5.91 5.71 0.18
CA GLN A 29 5.46 6.22 1.47
C GLN A 29 3.96 5.98 1.66
N ILE A 30 3.51 5.99 2.91
CA ILE A 30 2.07 5.94 3.22
C ILE A 30 1.44 7.24 2.71
N ASN A 31 0.33 7.12 1.98
CA ASN A 31 -0.42 8.28 1.50
C ASN A 31 -1.09 8.98 2.71
N PRO A 32 -0.76 10.24 3.03
CA PRO A 32 -1.42 10.99 4.11
C PRO A 32 -2.90 11.24 3.81
N ALA A 33 -3.32 11.19 2.54
CA ALA A 33 -4.71 11.22 2.12
C ALA A 33 -5.38 9.83 2.09
N SER A 34 -4.75 8.78 2.63
CA SER A 34 -5.32 7.42 2.68
C SER A 34 -6.64 7.33 3.44
N TYR A 35 -6.98 8.32 4.28
CA TYR A 35 -8.26 8.41 4.99
C TYR A 35 -9.47 8.50 4.03
N ILE A 36 -9.27 8.83 2.75
CA ILE A 36 -10.31 8.77 1.71
C ILE A 36 -10.89 7.36 1.60
N ASN A 37 -10.06 6.33 1.85
CA ASN A 37 -10.51 4.96 1.95
C ASN A 37 -10.92 4.67 3.41
N PRO A 38 -12.22 4.43 3.69
CA PRO A 38 -12.71 4.22 5.05
C PRO A 38 -12.13 2.97 5.73
N ASP A 39 -11.63 2.01 4.95
CA ASP A 39 -11.03 0.77 5.45
C ASP A 39 -9.50 0.80 5.47
N HIS A 40 -8.85 1.95 5.20
CA HIS A 40 -7.39 2.05 5.05
C HIS A 40 -6.60 1.46 6.23
N LEU A 41 -7.08 1.62 7.48
CA LEU A 41 -6.44 1.03 8.67
C LEU A 41 -6.48 -0.51 8.67
N LYS A 42 -7.57 -1.11 8.19
CA LYS A 42 -7.68 -2.58 8.08
C LYS A 42 -6.72 -3.08 7.01
N TYR A 43 -6.62 -2.37 5.89
CA TYR A 43 -5.64 -2.67 4.84
C TYR A 43 -4.20 -2.57 5.36
N PHE A 44 -3.81 -1.50 6.05
CA PHE A 44 -2.46 -1.42 6.63
C PHE A 44 -2.17 -2.56 7.62
N ARG A 45 -3.14 -2.95 8.44
CA ARG A 45 -2.99 -4.10 9.35
C ARG A 45 -2.83 -5.42 8.59
N PHE A 46 -3.58 -5.62 7.52
CA PHE A 46 -3.45 -6.80 6.66
C PHE A 46 -2.08 -6.84 5.98
N ILE A 47 -1.65 -5.72 5.39
CA ILE A 47 -0.35 -5.58 4.72
C ILE A 47 0.80 -5.80 5.70
N GLY A 48 0.70 -5.25 6.91
CA GLY A 48 1.69 -5.48 7.96
C GLY A 48 1.82 -6.96 8.35
N ARG A 49 0.70 -7.70 8.40
CA ARG A 49 0.74 -9.17 8.61
C ARG A 49 1.32 -9.91 7.42
N PHE A 50 1.00 -9.47 6.21
CA PHE A 50 1.49 -10.06 4.97
C PHE A 50 3.01 -9.91 4.83
N ILE A 51 3.57 -8.74 5.16
CA ILE A 51 5.02 -8.49 5.13
C ILE A 51 5.76 -9.28 6.22
N ALA A 52 5.08 -9.57 7.35
CA ALA A 52 5.66 -10.33 8.46
C ALA A 52 5.61 -11.86 8.28
N MET A 53 4.93 -12.38 7.24
CA MET A 53 4.95 -13.81 6.86
C MET A 53 6.22 -14.16 6.09
#